data_AF-A0A4P9CAX1-F1
#
_entry.id   AF-A0A4P9CAX1-F1
#
_cell.length_a   1.000
_cell.length_b   1.000
_cell.length_c   1.000
_cell.angle_alpha   90.00
_cell.angle_beta   90.00
_cell.angle_gamma   90.00
#
_symmetry.space_group_name_H-M   'P 1'
#
loop_
_entity.id
_entity.type
_entity.pdbx_description
1 polymer ?
#
loop_
_entity_poly.entity_id
_entity_poly.type
_entity_poly.pdbx_seq_one_letter_code
_entity_poly.pdbx_strand_id
1 'polypeptide(L)'
;MKLNNVENISNKIFFDMNKLIFSLQKLIIQKIRFKKIVTEKILTGNMQLPGFEKIYTYKKIGDLCKIQRIKSSKILFNKKKNNQDKLTNDYIKIRESKGQVVLSANEETFNSWFYFLVKFLESELIKKNNNFGSAAIQIEDLLELIVPVPPYLEQKSIAHILNDLNTEIQQLEKKLDKYKQIKREMEFNLFV
;
A
#
# COMPACT_ATOMS: atom_id res chain seq x y z
N MET A 1 49.38 -5.06 -22.62
CA MET A 1 49.27 -4.67 -21.19
C MET A 1 48.12 -3.70 -20.88
N LYS A 2 47.75 -2.72 -21.73
CA LYS A 2 46.66 -1.76 -21.41
C LYS A 2 45.22 -2.35 -21.41
N LEU A 3 44.93 -3.34 -22.24
CA LEU A 3 43.59 -3.94 -22.38
C LEU A 3 43.13 -4.70 -21.11
N ASN A 4 44.02 -5.49 -20.48
CA ASN A 4 43.69 -6.25 -19.26
C ASN A 4 43.31 -5.36 -18.07
N ASN A 5 43.81 -4.14 -17.99
CA ASN A 5 43.49 -3.24 -16.87
C ASN A 5 42.08 -2.64 -16.99
N VAL A 6 41.64 -2.28 -18.20
CA VAL A 6 40.32 -1.69 -18.43
C VAL A 6 39.21 -2.72 -18.18
N GLU A 7 39.40 -3.95 -18.66
CA GLU A 7 38.47 -5.06 -18.43
C GLU A 7 38.36 -5.42 -16.95
N ASN A 8 39.49 -5.46 -16.22
CA ASN A 8 39.49 -5.68 -14.77
C ASN A 8 38.77 -4.57 -13.99
N ILE A 9 38.95 -3.31 -14.39
CA ILE A 9 38.26 -2.17 -13.77
C ILE A 9 36.75 -2.25 -14.03
N SER A 10 36.36 -2.53 -15.28
CA SER A 10 34.96 -2.69 -15.68
C SER A 10 34.26 -3.79 -14.89
N ASN A 11 34.89 -4.96 -14.79
CA ASN A 11 34.39 -6.10 -14.03
C ASN A 11 34.21 -5.76 -12.54
N LYS A 12 35.15 -5.04 -11.94
CA LYS A 12 35.04 -4.58 -10.55
C LYS A 12 33.88 -3.61 -10.35
N ILE A 13 33.73 -2.62 -11.23
CA ILE A 13 32.63 -1.64 -11.17
C ILE A 13 31.28 -2.38 -11.26
N PHE A 14 31.10 -3.28 -12.22
CA PHE A 14 29.87 -4.04 -12.35
C PHE A 14 29.60 -4.95 -11.16
N PHE A 15 30.63 -5.57 -10.59
CA PHE A 15 30.50 -6.36 -9.37
C PHE A 15 29.98 -5.51 -8.20
N ASP A 16 30.57 -4.35 -7.97
CA ASP A 16 30.17 -3.44 -6.88
C ASP A 16 28.74 -2.90 -7.10
N MET A 17 28.38 -2.56 -8.33
CA MET A 17 27.01 -2.15 -8.67
C MET A 17 25.98 -3.26 -8.44
N ASN A 18 26.29 -4.49 -8.85
CA ASN A 18 25.41 -5.64 -8.62
C ASN A 18 25.20 -5.88 -7.11
N LYS A 19 26.27 -5.77 -6.32
CA LYS A 19 26.21 -5.90 -4.86
C LYS A 19 25.32 -4.82 -4.23
N LEU A 20 25.41 -3.58 -4.71
CA LEU A 20 24.57 -2.47 -4.23
C LEU A 20 23.10 -2.68 -4.60
N ILE A 21 22.81 -3.04 -5.86
CA ILE A 21 21.46 -3.35 -6.34
C ILE A 21 20.84 -4.48 -5.50
N PHE A 22 21.58 -5.56 -5.27
CA PHE A 22 21.13 -6.69 -4.47
C PHE A 22 20.82 -6.27 -3.02
N SER A 23 21.70 -5.48 -2.41
CA SER A 23 21.52 -4.98 -1.05
C SER A 23 20.26 -4.10 -0.93
N LEU A 24 20.03 -3.24 -1.92
CA LEU A 24 18.85 -2.37 -1.97
C LEU A 24 17.55 -3.17 -2.19
N GLN A 25 17.57 -4.17 -3.07
CA GLN A 25 16.44 -5.11 -3.24
C GLN A 25 16.11 -5.83 -1.93
N LYS A 26 17.13 -6.33 -1.22
CA LYS A 26 16.96 -6.99 0.08
C LYS A 26 16.34 -6.05 1.11
N LEU A 27 16.78 -4.78 1.15
CA LEU A 27 16.23 -3.76 2.04
C LEU A 27 14.75 -3.47 1.73
N ILE A 28 14.39 -3.30 0.45
CA ILE A 28 13.01 -3.08 0.02
C ILE A 28 12.11 -4.24 0.46
N ILE A 29 12.56 -5.49 0.27
CA ILE A 29 11.82 -6.68 0.71
C ILE A 29 11.61 -6.66 2.23
N GLN A 30 12.63 -6.30 3.01
CA GLN A 30 12.51 -6.19 4.46
C GLN A 30 11.51 -5.10 4.88
N LYS A 31 11.56 -3.93 4.23
CA LYS A 31 10.61 -2.83 4.49
C LYS A 31 9.18 -3.20 4.14
N ILE A 32 8.95 -3.89 3.01
CA ILE A 32 7.63 -4.40 2.62
C ILE A 32 7.10 -5.40 3.67
N ARG A 33 7.93 -6.33 4.13
CA ARG A 33 7.56 -7.29 5.18
C ARG A 33 7.21 -6.60 6.49
N PHE A 34 8.04 -5.66 6.92
CA PHE A 34 7.79 -4.87 8.12
C PHE A 34 6.48 -4.10 8.02
N LYS A 35 6.25 -3.39 6.91
CA LYS A 35 4.98 -2.68 6.66
C LYS A 35 3.79 -3.63 6.77
N LYS A 36 3.84 -4.81 6.12
CA LYS A 36 2.76 -5.79 6.20
C LYS A 36 2.43 -6.17 7.65
N ILE A 37 3.45 -6.46 8.46
CA ILE A 37 3.28 -6.82 9.87
C ILE A 37 2.68 -5.67 10.67
N VAL A 38 3.19 -4.45 10.49
CA VAL A 38 2.68 -3.24 11.17
C VAL A 38 1.23 -2.98 10.79
N THR A 39 0.90 -3.04 9.50
CA THR A 39 -0.47 -2.88 8.98
C THR A 39 -1.42 -3.90 9.62
N GLU A 40 -1.05 -5.18 9.62
CA GLU A 40 -1.85 -6.24 10.22
C GLU A 40 -2.07 -5.98 11.71
N LYS A 41 -1.00 -5.75 12.48
CA LYS A 41 -1.09 -5.55 13.93
C LYS A 41 -1.93 -4.33 14.31
N ILE A 42 -1.73 -3.19 13.64
CA ILE A 42 -2.41 -1.94 13.98
C ILE A 42 -3.88 -1.97 13.56
N LEU A 43 -4.20 -2.47 12.35
CA LEU A 43 -5.58 -2.49 11.85
C LEU A 43 -6.45 -3.57 12.51
N THR A 44 -5.83 -4.60 13.08
CA THR A 44 -6.53 -5.63 13.88
C THR A 44 -6.57 -5.32 15.37
N GLY A 45 -6.06 -4.15 15.80
CA GLY A 45 -6.05 -3.75 17.21
C GLY A 45 -5.06 -4.52 18.09
N ASN A 46 -4.20 -5.36 17.50
CA ASN A 46 -3.14 -6.09 18.18
C ASN A 46 -1.90 -5.22 18.51
N MET A 47 -1.92 -3.95 18.10
CA MET A 47 -0.92 -2.95 18.42
C MET A 47 -1.59 -1.58 18.51
N GLN A 48 -1.48 -0.94 19.67
CA GLN A 48 -1.88 0.44 19.89
C GLN A 48 -0.66 1.34 19.75
N LEU A 49 -0.89 2.59 19.30
CA LEU A 49 0.19 3.56 19.22
C LEU A 49 0.51 4.11 20.62
N PRO A 50 1.80 4.27 20.99
CA PRO A 50 2.17 4.90 22.25
C PRO A 50 1.56 6.30 22.37
N GLY A 51 1.04 6.65 23.56
CA GLY A 51 0.40 7.94 23.81
C GLY A 51 -1.10 8.00 23.49
N PHE A 52 -1.71 6.87 23.11
CA PHE A 52 -3.16 6.73 23.00
C PHE A 52 -3.67 5.81 24.11
N GLU A 53 -4.43 6.37 25.05
CA GLU A 53 -4.96 5.63 26.23
C GLU A 53 -6.41 5.16 26.06
N LYS A 54 -7.05 5.50 24.92
CA LYS A 54 -8.46 5.21 24.70
C LYS A 54 -8.67 3.81 24.13
N ILE A 55 -9.69 3.13 24.67
CA ILE A 55 -10.09 1.77 24.26
C ILE A 55 -10.74 1.83 22.87
N TYR A 56 -10.38 0.88 22.02
CA TYR A 56 -10.98 0.75 20.69
C TYR A 56 -12.45 0.33 20.83
N THR A 57 -13.30 0.87 19.96
CA THR A 57 -14.69 0.40 19.83
C THR A 57 -14.78 -0.65 18.73
N TYR A 58 -15.80 -1.49 18.72
CA TYR A 58 -15.99 -2.50 17.68
C TYR A 58 -17.25 -2.15 16.88
N LYS A 59 -17.07 -1.95 15.57
CA LYS A 59 -18.15 -1.55 14.66
C LYS A 59 -18.13 -2.42 13.40
N LYS A 60 -19.28 -2.55 12.73
CA LYS A 60 -19.32 -3.15 11.40
C LYS A 60 -18.71 -2.17 10.39
N ILE A 61 -18.05 -2.68 9.36
CA ILE A 61 -17.51 -1.83 8.27
C ILE A 61 -18.62 -1.00 7.62
N GLY A 62 -19.83 -1.55 7.49
CA GLY A 62 -21.00 -0.83 6.99
C GLY A 62 -21.34 0.43 7.77
N ASP A 63 -21.08 0.47 9.07
CA ASP A 63 -21.37 1.62 9.93
C ASP A 63 -20.33 2.74 9.78
N LEU A 64 -19.15 2.42 9.22
CA LEU A 64 -18.03 3.36 9.05
C LEU A 64 -18.08 4.11 7.72
N CYS A 65 -19.00 3.75 6.81
CA CYS A 65 -18.96 4.25 5.45
C CYS A 65 -20.33 4.54 4.83
N LYS A 66 -20.32 5.45 3.85
CA LYS A 66 -21.40 5.69 2.91
C LYS A 66 -21.13 4.84 1.66
N ILE A 67 -22.15 4.12 1.19
CA ILE A 67 -22.06 3.16 0.09
C ILE A 67 -22.81 3.69 -1.12
N GLN A 68 -22.17 3.66 -2.28
CA GLN A 68 -22.84 3.92 -3.56
C GLN A 68 -22.58 2.78 -4.54
N ARG A 69 -23.66 2.15 -5.03
CA ARG A 69 -23.57 1.13 -6.09
C ARG A 69 -23.67 1.79 -7.45
N ILE A 70 -22.67 1.58 -8.30
CA ILE A 70 -22.62 2.13 -9.65
C ILE A 70 -23.00 1.03 -10.64
N LYS A 71 -24.19 1.17 -11.24
CA LYS A 71 -24.66 0.36 -12.37
C LYS A 71 -24.04 0.90 -13.67
N SER A 72 -22.76 0.61 -13.90
CA SER A 72 -22.00 0.95 -15.12
C SER A 72 -21.85 2.45 -15.47
N SER A 73 -20.60 2.86 -15.69
CA SER A 73 -20.13 4.01 -16.49
C SER A 73 -20.79 5.41 -16.40
N LYS A 74 -21.30 5.87 -15.24
CA LYS A 74 -21.42 7.32 -14.95
C LYS A 74 -20.89 7.68 -13.56
N ILE A 75 -19.75 8.35 -13.52
CA ILE A 75 -19.12 8.87 -12.29
C ILE A 75 -19.75 10.23 -11.97
N LEU A 76 -20.44 10.33 -10.84
CA LEU A 76 -20.88 11.60 -10.24
C LEU A 76 -20.26 11.71 -8.84
N PHE A 77 -18.97 12.07 -8.78
CA PHE A 77 -18.42 12.72 -7.60
C PHE A 77 -17.48 13.84 -8.04
N ASN A 78 -17.78 15.04 -7.57
CA ASN A 78 -16.99 16.25 -7.78
C ASN A 78 -15.56 16.02 -7.29
N LYS A 79 -14.59 16.07 -8.20
CA LYS A 79 -13.18 16.30 -7.86
C LYS A 79 -13.08 17.68 -7.21
N LYS A 80 -13.11 17.77 -5.88
CA LYS A 80 -12.39 18.86 -5.21
C LYS A 80 -10.90 18.53 -5.29
N LYS A 81 -10.26 18.96 -6.38
CA LYS A 81 -8.80 19.00 -6.50
C LYS A 81 -8.30 20.09 -5.54
N ASN A 82 -7.86 19.71 -4.35
CA ASN A 82 -6.86 20.48 -3.62
C ASN A 82 -5.50 19.85 -3.92
N ASN A 83 -4.66 20.58 -4.66
CA ASN A 83 -3.40 20.14 -5.25
C ASN A 83 -2.25 19.93 -4.24
N GLN A 84 -2.54 19.58 -2.99
CA GLN A 84 -1.50 19.30 -1.97
C GLN A 84 -1.56 17.87 -1.40
N ASP A 85 -2.69 17.16 -1.48
CA ASP A 85 -2.81 15.75 -1.07
C ASP A 85 -2.92 14.85 -2.31
N LYS A 86 -1.77 14.51 -2.89
CA LYS A 86 -1.72 13.71 -4.13
C LYS A 86 -2.08 12.22 -3.95
N LEU A 87 -2.58 11.77 -2.80
CA LEU A 87 -2.68 10.33 -2.54
C LEU A 87 -3.74 9.86 -1.53
N THR A 88 -4.94 10.44 -1.53
CA THR A 88 -6.11 9.78 -0.92
C THR A 88 -7.25 9.88 -1.90
N ASN A 89 -7.65 8.76 -2.51
CA ASN A 89 -8.97 8.75 -3.11
C ASN A 89 -9.96 8.99 -1.96
N ASP A 90 -10.83 9.98 -2.08
CA ASP A 90 -11.94 10.25 -1.13
C ASP A 90 -12.92 9.07 -1.01
N TYR A 91 -12.66 8.01 -1.76
CA TYR A 91 -13.46 6.84 -1.87
C TYR A 91 -12.63 5.61 -2.26
N ILE A 92 -13.19 4.43 -2.01
CA ILE A 92 -12.62 3.14 -2.35
C ILE A 92 -13.54 2.47 -3.35
N LYS A 93 -13.00 2.12 -4.51
CA LYS A 93 -13.72 1.31 -5.50
C LYS A 93 -13.47 -0.16 -5.23
N ILE A 94 -14.56 -0.91 -5.09
CA ILE A 94 -14.57 -2.36 -4.97
C ILE A 94 -15.33 -2.91 -6.17
N ARG A 95 -14.77 -3.94 -6.82
CA ARG A 95 -15.44 -4.65 -7.90
C ARG A 95 -16.17 -5.85 -7.30
N GLU A 96 -17.44 -5.99 -7.62
CA GLU A 96 -18.26 -7.14 -7.26
C GLU A 96 -18.84 -7.79 -8.52
N SER A 97 -19.45 -8.96 -8.38
CA SER A 97 -20.07 -9.70 -9.50
C SER A 97 -21.10 -8.88 -10.27
N LYS A 98 -21.82 -7.98 -9.59
CA LYS A 98 -22.91 -7.16 -10.13
C LYS A 98 -22.46 -5.76 -10.61
N GLY A 99 -21.19 -5.38 -10.47
CA GLY A 99 -20.70 -4.07 -10.90
C GLY A 99 -19.58 -3.49 -10.04
N GLN A 100 -19.67 -2.19 -9.76
CA GLN A 100 -18.72 -1.49 -8.89
C GLN A 100 -19.44 -0.84 -7.72
N VAL A 101 -18.86 -0.98 -6.54
CA VAL A 101 -19.27 -0.27 -5.34
C VAL A 101 -18.21 0.76 -5.00
N VAL A 102 -18.69 1.93 -4.59
CA VAL A 102 -17.86 3.01 -4.07
C VAL A 102 -18.17 3.15 -2.58
N LEU A 103 -17.15 3.01 -1.75
CA LEU A 103 -17.21 3.27 -0.32
C LEU A 103 -16.54 4.61 -0.02
N SER A 104 -17.14 5.42 0.83
CA SER A 104 -16.53 6.65 1.36
C SER A 104 -16.68 6.67 2.87
N ALA A 105 -15.65 7.11 3.59
CA ALA A 105 -15.71 7.19 5.04
C ALA A 105 -16.83 8.15 5.51
N ASN A 106 -17.49 7.83 6.62
CA ASN A 106 -18.42 8.75 7.27
C ASN A 106 -17.66 9.86 8.04
N GLU A 107 -18.39 10.78 8.67
CA GLU A 107 -17.80 11.97 9.34
C GLU A 107 -16.98 11.62 10.58
N GLU A 108 -17.25 10.49 11.22
CA GLU A 108 -16.51 9.99 12.39
C GLU A 108 -15.27 9.16 12.03
N THR A 109 -15.07 8.90 10.73
CA THR A 109 -14.06 7.97 10.23
C THR A 109 -13.03 8.71 9.40
N PHE A 110 -11.76 8.60 9.77
CA PHE A 110 -10.68 9.20 9.00
C PHE A 110 -10.48 8.44 7.68
N ASN A 111 -10.66 9.14 6.55
CA ASN A 111 -10.70 8.51 5.23
C ASN A 111 -9.45 7.70 4.89
N SER A 112 -8.25 8.21 5.16
CA SER A 112 -7.00 7.48 4.85
C SER A 112 -6.85 6.21 5.70
N TRP A 113 -7.29 6.25 6.96
CA TRP A 113 -7.30 5.07 7.81
C TRP A 113 -8.29 4.03 7.28
N PHE A 114 -9.49 4.46 6.92
CA PHE A 114 -10.51 3.60 6.32
C PHE A 114 -10.03 2.99 5.00
N TYR A 115 -9.30 3.75 4.18
CA TYR A 115 -8.63 3.24 2.99
C TYR A 115 -7.70 2.07 3.30
N PHE A 116 -6.79 2.22 4.26
CA PHE A 116 -5.88 1.15 4.64
C PHE A 116 -6.61 -0.07 5.22
N LEU A 117 -7.63 0.17 6.05
CA LEU A 117 -8.46 -0.87 6.63
C LEU A 117 -9.17 -1.71 5.56
N VAL A 118 -9.92 -1.08 4.68
CA VAL A 118 -10.66 -1.77 3.62
C VAL A 118 -9.71 -2.51 2.68
N LYS A 119 -8.56 -1.90 2.31
CA LYS A 119 -7.59 -2.57 1.44
C LYS A 119 -6.97 -3.80 2.09
N PHE A 120 -6.71 -3.73 3.40
CA PHE A 120 -6.25 -4.88 4.16
C PHE A 120 -7.30 -5.99 4.16
N LEU A 121 -8.54 -5.68 4.54
CA LEU A 121 -9.63 -6.67 4.63
C LEU A 121 -9.99 -7.28 3.27
N GLU A 122 -10.05 -6.46 2.21
CA GLU A 122 -10.25 -6.91 0.83
C GLU A 122 -9.20 -7.97 0.46
N SER A 123 -7.93 -7.74 0.83
CA SER A 123 -6.86 -8.69 0.55
C SER A 123 -6.99 -9.99 1.35
N GLU A 124 -7.48 -9.94 2.60
CA GLU A 124 -7.71 -11.13 3.41
C GLU A 124 -8.90 -11.96 2.91
N LEU A 125 -9.98 -11.31 2.49
CA LEU A 125 -11.14 -11.98 1.89
C LEU A 125 -10.78 -12.67 0.57
N ILE A 126 -9.99 -12.02 -0.30
CA ILE A 126 -9.54 -12.64 -1.57
C ILE A 126 -8.71 -13.90 -1.29
N LYS A 127 -7.79 -13.86 -0.32
CA LYS A 127 -6.99 -15.03 0.05
C LYS A 127 -7.87 -16.17 0.56
N LYS A 128 -8.86 -15.85 1.40
CA LYS A 128 -9.81 -16.83 1.91
C LYS A 128 -10.62 -17.45 0.78
N ASN A 129 -11.21 -16.65 -0.11
CA ASN A 129 -12.07 -17.14 -1.19
C ASN A 129 -11.31 -17.97 -2.22
N ASN A 130 -10.05 -17.63 -2.52
CA ASN A 130 -9.19 -18.42 -3.41
C ASN A 130 -8.95 -19.84 -2.88
N ASN A 131 -8.88 -20.02 -1.56
CA ASN A 131 -8.77 -21.35 -0.95
C ASN A 131 -10.04 -22.20 -1.14
N PHE A 132 -11.17 -21.57 -1.46
CA PHE A 132 -12.47 -22.21 -1.69
C PHE A 132 -12.93 -22.11 -3.16
N GLY A 133 -12.05 -21.71 -4.10
CA GLY A 133 -12.33 -21.71 -5.54
C GLY A 133 -13.17 -20.52 -6.05
N SER A 134 -13.42 -19.49 -5.23
CA SER A 134 -14.11 -18.27 -5.65
C SER A 134 -13.12 -17.10 -5.72
N ALA A 135 -13.06 -16.37 -6.83
CA ALA A 135 -12.16 -15.22 -6.98
C ALA A 135 -12.84 -13.87 -6.66
N ALA A 136 -14.16 -13.85 -6.42
CA ALA A 136 -14.93 -12.62 -6.24
C ALA A 136 -15.28 -12.39 -4.76
N ILE A 137 -15.20 -11.13 -4.32
CA ILE A 137 -15.69 -10.69 -3.01
C ILE A 137 -17.17 -10.29 -3.15
N GLN A 138 -18.01 -10.70 -2.21
CA GLN A 138 -19.32 -10.08 -2.02
C GLN A 138 -19.13 -8.86 -1.11
N ILE A 139 -19.66 -7.70 -1.51
CA ILE A 139 -19.51 -6.49 -0.69
C ILE A 139 -20.18 -6.67 0.67
N GLU A 140 -21.28 -7.42 0.73
CA GLU A 140 -22.01 -7.73 1.95
C GLU A 140 -21.09 -8.42 2.98
N ASP A 141 -20.27 -9.39 2.55
CA ASP A 141 -19.30 -10.06 3.44
C ASP A 141 -18.31 -9.07 4.06
N LEU A 142 -17.85 -8.08 3.29
CA LEU A 142 -16.94 -7.05 3.78
C LEU A 142 -17.65 -6.11 4.77
N LEU A 143 -18.87 -5.68 4.46
CA LEU A 143 -19.62 -4.72 5.27
C LEU A 143 -20.03 -5.29 6.63
N GLU A 144 -20.21 -6.60 6.72
CA GLU A 144 -20.57 -7.31 7.95
C GLU A 144 -19.38 -7.56 8.89
N LEU A 145 -18.14 -7.41 8.43
CA LEU A 145 -16.95 -7.59 9.27
C LEU A 145 -16.96 -6.61 10.44
N ILE A 146 -16.76 -7.14 11.63
CA ILE A 146 -16.57 -6.37 12.86
C ILE A 146 -15.08 -6.06 12.99
N VAL A 147 -14.77 -4.79 13.15
CA VAL A 147 -13.39 -4.29 13.23
C VAL A 147 -13.17 -3.42 14.45
N PRO A 148 -11.93 -3.41 14.97
CA PRO A 148 -11.57 -2.52 16.06
C PRO A 148 -11.33 -1.11 15.48
N VAL A 149 -11.97 -0.11 16.08
CA VAL A 149 -12.00 1.28 15.62
C VAL A 149 -11.31 2.14 16.68
N PRO A 150 -10.09 2.64 16.39
CA PRO A 150 -9.40 3.56 17.28
C PRO A 150 -10.12 4.92 17.35
N PRO A 151 -9.81 5.74 18.36
CA PRO A 151 -10.21 7.14 18.38
C PRO A 151 -9.76 7.88 17.12
N TYR A 152 -10.51 8.90 16.72
CA TYR A 152 -10.26 9.65 15.49
C TYR A 152 -8.82 10.21 15.36
N LEU A 153 -8.23 10.68 16.46
CA LEU A 153 -6.84 11.15 16.46
C LEU A 153 -5.84 10.02 16.20
N GLU A 154 -6.08 8.83 16.75
CA GLU A 154 -5.23 7.67 16.51
C GLU A 154 -5.41 7.15 15.09
N GLN A 155 -6.63 7.17 14.53
CA GLN A 155 -6.86 6.85 13.11
C GLN A 155 -5.98 7.72 12.19
N LYS A 156 -5.87 9.04 12.48
CA LYS A 156 -4.97 9.95 11.75
C LYS A 156 -3.51 9.54 11.89
N SER A 157 -3.04 9.27 13.10
CA SER A 157 -1.65 8.87 13.35
C SER A 157 -1.30 7.54 12.67
N ILE A 158 -2.20 6.55 12.75
CA ILE A 158 -2.04 5.27 12.06
C ILE A 158 -1.89 5.48 10.57
N ALA A 159 -2.79 6.24 9.96
CA ALA A 159 -2.76 6.51 8.53
C ALA A 159 -1.49 7.26 8.11
N HIS A 160 -1.02 8.20 8.92
CA HIS A 160 0.24 8.91 8.68
C HIS A 160 1.44 7.94 8.66
N ILE A 161 1.56 7.08 9.68
CA ILE A 161 2.62 6.06 9.77
C ILE A 161 2.60 5.14 8.55
N LEU A 162 1.41 4.63 8.17
CA LEU A 162 1.28 3.74 7.01
C LEU A 162 1.64 4.44 5.69
N ASN A 163 1.32 5.74 5.57
CA ASN A 163 1.70 6.53 4.42
C ASN A 163 3.21 6.80 4.35
N ASP A 164 3.85 7.06 5.49
CA ASP A 164 5.29 7.26 5.57
C ASP A 164 6.04 5.99 5.18
N LEU A 165 5.58 4.82 5.65
CA LEU A 165 6.14 3.53 5.24
C LEU A 165 5.98 3.28 3.74
N ASN A 166 4.85 3.67 3.14
CA ASN A 166 4.67 3.60 1.69
C ASN A 166 5.63 4.54 0.95
N THR A 167 5.78 5.77 1.45
CA THR A 167 6.65 6.79 0.85
C THR A 167 8.11 6.35 0.90
N GLU A 168 8.57 5.81 2.02
CA GLU A 168 9.92 5.27 2.17
C GLU A 168 10.18 4.14 1.16
N ILE A 169 9.26 3.17 1.04
CA ILE A 169 9.38 2.07 0.06
C ILE A 169 9.45 2.62 -1.37
N GLN A 170 8.57 3.56 -1.74
CA GLN A 170 8.57 4.17 -3.08
C GLN A 170 9.88 4.91 -3.39
N GLN A 171 10.46 5.59 -2.40
CA GLN A 171 11.76 6.25 -2.56
C GLN A 171 12.88 5.22 -2.80
N LEU A 172 12.86 4.10 -2.07
CA LEU A 172 13.83 3.01 -2.26
C LEU A 172 13.66 2.34 -3.63
N GLU A 173 12.43 2.11 -4.10
CA GLU A 173 12.14 1.56 -5.42
C GLU A 173 12.64 2.49 -6.54
N LYS A 174 12.37 3.80 -6.45
CA LYS A 174 12.92 4.79 -7.40
C LYS A 174 14.45 4.79 -7.42
N LYS A 175 15.08 4.66 -6.25
CA LYS A 175 16.54 4.57 -6.14
C LYS A 175 17.07 3.28 -6.80
N LEU A 176 16.36 2.17 -6.62
CA LEU A 176 16.69 0.89 -7.26
C LEU A 176 16.59 0.98 -8.78
N ASP A 177 15.53 1.57 -9.31
CA ASP A 177 15.33 1.72 -10.75
C ASP A 177 16.41 2.61 -11.37
N LYS A 178 16.78 3.71 -10.69
CA LYS A 178 17.91 4.56 -11.09
C LYS A 178 19.21 3.77 -11.19
N TYR A 179 19.54 2.94 -10.19
CA TYR A 179 20.78 2.14 -10.26
C TYR A 179 20.74 1.07 -11.36
N LYS A 180 19.59 0.42 -11.58
CA LYS A 180 19.43 -0.53 -12.68
C LYS A 180 19.59 0.15 -14.04
N GLN A 181 19.06 1.35 -14.19
CA GLN A 181 19.18 2.13 -15.42
C GLN A 181 20.65 2.48 -15.69
N ILE A 182 21.34 3.07 -14.71
CA ILE A 182 22.76 3.44 -14.84
C ILE A 182 23.59 2.20 -15.21
N LYS A 183 23.31 1.05 -14.59
CA LYS A 183 24.01 -0.20 -14.91
C LYS A 183 23.84 -0.60 -16.38
N ARG A 184 22.60 -0.58 -16.89
CA ARG A 184 22.30 -0.92 -18.29
C ARG A 184 22.96 0.05 -19.28
N GLU A 185 22.94 1.34 -18.97
CA GLU A 185 23.60 2.36 -19.80
C GLU A 185 25.11 2.15 -19.84
N MET A 186 25.73 1.81 -18.71
CA MET A 186 27.16 1.47 -18.65
C MET A 186 27.48 0.19 -19.43
N GLU A 187 26.70 -0.87 -19.28
CA GLU A 187 26.85 -2.10 -20.06
C GLU A 187 26.74 -1.81 -21.56
N PHE A 188 25.72 -1.06 -21.99
CA PHE A 188 25.57 -0.69 -23.40
C PHE A 188 26.78 0.08 -23.95
N ASN A 189 27.28 1.09 -23.22
CA ASN A 189 28.42 1.90 -23.67
C ASN A 189 29.78 1.18 -23.65
N LEU A 190 29.90 0.03 -22.97
CA LEU A 190 31.15 -0.75 -22.86
C LEU A 190 31.22 -1.91 -23.86
N PHE A 191 30.10 -2.31 -24.45
CA PHE A 191 30.00 -3.42 -25.42
C PHE A 191 29.61 -2.98 -26.84
N VAL A 192 29.56 -1.66 -27.08
CA VAL A 192 29.40 -1.01 -28.41
C VAL A 192 30.67 -0.24 -28.71
#